data_AF-A0A7S0VU90-F1
#
_entry.id   AF-A0A7S0VU90-F1
#
_cell.length_a   1.000
_cell.length_b   1.000
_cell.length_c   1.000
_cell.angle_alpha   90.00
_cell.angle_beta   90.00
_cell.angle_gamma   90.00
#
_symmetry.space_group_name_H-M   'P 1'
#
loop_
_entity.id
_entity.type
_entity.pdbx_description
1 polymer ?
#
loop_
_entity_poly.entity_id
_entity_poly.type
_entity_poly.pdbx_seq_one_letter_code
_entity_poly.pdbx_strand_id
1 'polypeptide(L)'
;GEGPVSGDDVSVHYTGTLLEDGSKFDSSLDRNAPFTFKLGKGKVIKGWDAGVATMTRGEKARFTIRSDYAYGPQGSGDKIPPNATLVFEVELLRWNEKEVTLDGGVTLKPLDKKGTGWRHPDKADEVFVRYTGRLPTGEVVCESEGFELVKLSSEGSPLPAGVEKAICKEMKKGSNALITCAPEYAFGDAGGGPGGK
;
A
#
# COMPACT_ATOMS: atom_id res chain seq x y z
N GLY A 1 -5.85 13.47 7.14
CA GLY A 1 -4.91 13.25 6.03
C GLY A 1 -5.62 12.53 4.91
N GLU A 2 -4.94 12.22 3.81
CA GLU A 2 -5.46 11.21 2.88
C GLU A 2 -5.59 9.87 3.63
N GLY A 3 -6.78 9.28 3.58
CA GLY A 3 -7.09 7.97 4.13
C GLY A 3 -7.81 7.12 3.08
N PRO A 4 -7.98 5.82 3.33
CA PRO A 4 -8.70 4.94 2.42
C PRO A 4 -10.19 5.31 2.38
N VAL A 5 -10.82 5.15 1.22
CA VAL A 5 -12.25 5.40 1.01
C VAL A 5 -13.00 4.11 0.68
N SER A 6 -14.34 4.15 0.77
CA SER A 6 -15.16 2.97 0.45
C SER A 6 -14.87 2.44 -0.95
N GLY A 7 -14.57 1.14 -1.03
CA GLY A 7 -14.20 0.46 -2.27
C GLY A 7 -12.70 0.19 -2.42
N ASP A 8 -11.86 0.87 -1.65
CA ASP A 8 -10.42 0.63 -1.66
C ASP A 8 -10.09 -0.77 -1.13
N ASP A 9 -9.08 -1.39 -1.73
CA ASP A 9 -8.47 -2.61 -1.20
C ASP A 9 -7.40 -2.19 -0.18
N VAL A 10 -7.74 -2.33 1.10
CA VAL A 10 -6.91 -1.90 2.24
C VAL A 10 -6.15 -3.08 2.81
N SER A 11 -4.88 -2.88 3.17
CA SER A 11 -4.05 -3.88 3.83
C SER A 11 -3.65 -3.39 5.22
N VAL A 12 -3.88 -4.22 6.22
CA VAL A 12 -3.60 -3.92 7.64
C VAL A 12 -2.83 -5.05 8.31
N HIS A 13 -2.06 -4.70 9.34
CA HIS A 13 -1.76 -5.63 10.42
C HIS A 13 -2.73 -5.40 11.59
N TYR A 14 -3.08 -6.47 12.29
CA TYR A 14 -3.92 -6.38 13.47
C TYR A 14 -3.64 -7.50 14.48
N THR A 15 -4.04 -7.22 15.73
CA THR A 15 -4.26 -8.19 16.80
C THR A 15 -5.61 -7.92 17.45
N GLY A 16 -6.43 -8.96 17.62
CA GLY A 16 -7.74 -8.89 18.25
C GLY A 16 -7.77 -9.63 19.59
N THR A 17 -8.30 -8.98 20.62
CA THR A 17 -8.47 -9.51 21.97
C THR A 17 -9.88 -9.30 22.52
N LEU A 18 -10.33 -10.16 23.43
CA LEU A 18 -11.56 -9.94 24.18
C LEU A 18 -11.36 -8.82 25.20
N LEU A 19 -12.31 -7.90 25.33
CA LEU A 19 -12.21 -6.81 26.32
C LEU A 19 -12.26 -7.34 27.76
N GLU A 20 -13.03 -8.40 28.00
CA GLU A 20 -13.33 -8.93 29.33
C GLU A 20 -12.09 -9.47 30.05
N ASP A 21 -11.25 -10.25 29.34
CA ASP A 21 -10.10 -10.95 29.93
C ASP A 21 -8.78 -10.66 29.20
N GLY A 22 -8.79 -9.89 28.11
CA GLY A 22 -7.61 -9.59 27.30
C GLY A 22 -7.12 -10.75 26.44
N SER A 23 -7.83 -11.88 26.39
CA SER A 23 -7.41 -13.06 25.63
C SER A 23 -7.34 -12.77 24.13
N LYS A 24 -6.22 -13.12 23.49
CA LYS A 24 -6.04 -13.00 22.04
C LYS A 24 -6.81 -14.09 21.32
N PHE A 25 -7.72 -13.71 20.43
CA PHE A 25 -8.44 -14.66 19.58
C PHE A 25 -7.82 -14.80 18.19
N ASP A 26 -7.22 -13.72 17.66
CA ASP A 26 -6.63 -13.70 16.31
C ASP A 26 -5.58 -12.59 16.14
N SER A 27 -4.61 -12.81 15.25
CA SER A 27 -3.63 -11.81 14.82
C SER A 27 -3.09 -12.13 13.43
N SER A 28 -2.95 -11.10 12.60
CA SER A 28 -2.25 -11.21 11.30
C SER A 28 -0.74 -11.46 11.45
N LEU A 29 -0.15 -11.03 12.57
CA LEU A 29 1.29 -11.14 12.82
C LEU A 29 1.70 -12.59 13.05
N ASP A 30 0.82 -13.39 13.67
CA ASP A 30 1.03 -14.83 13.86
C ASP A 30 1.14 -15.58 12.52
N ARG A 31 0.62 -14.98 11.43
CA ARG A 31 0.68 -15.53 10.06
C ARG A 31 1.77 -14.90 9.20
N ASN A 32 2.51 -13.91 9.71
CA ASN A 32 3.51 -13.14 8.96
C ASN A 32 2.99 -12.59 7.63
N ALA A 33 1.70 -12.23 7.57
CA ALA A 33 1.07 -11.75 6.35
C ALA A 33 0.00 -10.70 6.66
N PRO A 34 -0.01 -9.54 5.97
CA PRO A 34 -1.07 -8.56 6.11
C PRO A 34 -2.43 -9.12 5.75
N PHE A 35 -3.47 -8.62 6.42
CA PHE A 35 -4.85 -8.91 6.05
C PHE A 35 -5.37 -7.84 5.09
N THR A 36 -5.91 -8.26 3.95
CA THR A 36 -6.43 -7.36 2.93
C THR A 36 -7.94 -7.55 2.76
N PHE A 37 -8.68 -6.43 2.73
CA PHE A 37 -10.12 -6.44 2.53
C PHE A 37 -10.58 -5.21 1.77
N LYS A 38 -11.80 -5.26 1.22
CA LYS A 38 -12.41 -4.13 0.53
C LYS A 38 -13.20 -3.27 1.51
N LEU A 39 -12.76 -2.04 1.73
CA LEU A 39 -13.29 -1.14 2.75
C LEU A 39 -14.72 -0.70 2.46
N GLY A 40 -15.59 -0.71 3.48
CA GLY A 40 -16.96 -0.22 3.41
C GLY A 40 -17.88 -1.06 2.54
N LYS A 41 -17.53 -2.33 2.29
CA LYS A 41 -18.33 -3.29 1.51
C LYS A 41 -18.87 -4.44 2.36
N GLY A 42 -18.81 -4.34 3.69
CA GLY A 42 -19.30 -5.38 4.59
C GLY A 42 -18.52 -6.69 4.46
N LYS A 43 -17.23 -6.61 4.11
CA LYS A 43 -16.32 -7.77 4.05
C LYS A 43 -15.66 -8.06 5.41
N VAL A 44 -15.78 -7.14 6.34
CA VAL A 44 -15.33 -7.21 7.72
C VAL A 44 -16.45 -6.74 8.65
N ILE A 45 -16.26 -6.84 9.96
CA ILE A 45 -17.21 -6.33 10.95
C ILE A 45 -17.42 -4.82 10.80
N LYS A 46 -18.61 -4.32 11.15
CA LYS A 46 -18.99 -2.91 10.97
C LYS A 46 -18.03 -1.93 11.65
N GLY A 47 -17.52 -2.29 12.83
CA GLY A 47 -16.56 -1.47 13.56
C GLY A 47 -15.23 -1.29 12.82
N TRP A 48 -14.81 -2.28 12.03
CA TRP A 48 -13.64 -2.16 11.16
C TRP A 48 -13.91 -1.28 9.95
N ASP A 49 -15.04 -1.46 9.26
CA ASP A 49 -15.43 -0.62 8.13
C ASP A 49 -15.51 0.86 8.54
N ALA A 50 -15.99 1.16 9.75
CA ALA A 50 -16.03 2.52 10.29
C ALA A 50 -14.67 3.01 10.78
N GLY A 51 -13.93 2.22 11.55
CA GLY A 51 -12.67 2.63 12.18
C GLY A 51 -11.52 2.77 11.18
N VAL A 52 -11.34 1.82 10.26
CA VAL A 52 -10.24 1.88 9.28
C VAL A 52 -10.43 3.04 8.30
N ALA A 53 -11.67 3.46 8.03
CA ALA A 53 -11.96 4.62 7.20
C ALA A 53 -11.49 5.96 7.82
N THR A 54 -11.19 5.99 9.13
CA THR A 54 -10.66 7.21 9.78
C THR A 54 -9.13 7.22 9.85
N MET A 55 -8.46 6.13 9.48
CA MET A 55 -7.03 5.98 9.62
C MET A 55 -6.25 6.59 8.46
N THR A 56 -4.99 6.91 8.73
CA THR A 56 -4.00 7.34 7.74
C THR A 56 -2.90 6.29 7.56
N ARG A 57 -2.12 6.39 6.47
CA ARG A 57 -1.03 5.44 6.19
C ARG A 57 -0.04 5.37 7.36
N GLY A 58 0.31 4.17 7.79
CA GLY A 58 1.23 3.91 8.89
C GLY A 58 0.64 4.14 10.29
N GLU A 59 -0.61 4.60 10.38
CA GLU A 59 -1.27 4.82 11.67
C GLU A 59 -1.49 3.50 12.40
N LYS A 60 -1.23 3.52 13.72
CA LYS A 60 -1.61 2.46 14.65
C LYS A 60 -2.74 2.97 15.53
N ALA A 61 -3.90 2.32 15.46
CA ALA A 61 -5.09 2.68 16.21
C ALA A 61 -5.60 1.51 17.04
N ARG A 62 -6.24 1.82 18.16
CA ARG A 62 -6.91 0.83 19.02
C ARG A 62 -8.43 1.06 18.96
N PHE A 63 -9.16 0.05 18.50
CA PHE A 63 -10.61 0.07 18.39
C PHE A 63 -11.24 -0.81 19.47
N THR A 64 -12.08 -0.22 20.32
CA THR A 64 -12.97 -0.97 21.22
C THR A 64 -14.34 -1.07 20.56
N ILE A 65 -14.71 -2.26 20.12
CA ILE A 65 -15.87 -2.52 19.27
C ILE A 65 -16.89 -3.32 20.06
N ARG A 66 -18.03 -2.69 20.35
CA ARG A 66 -19.19 -3.37 20.96
C ARG A 66 -19.71 -4.48 20.05
N SER A 67 -20.37 -5.46 20.65
CA SER A 67 -20.87 -6.64 19.96
C SER A 67 -21.78 -6.33 18.76
N ASP A 68 -22.63 -5.31 18.83
CA ASP A 68 -23.54 -4.88 17.75
C ASP A 68 -22.82 -4.33 16.50
N TYR A 69 -21.55 -3.94 16.65
CA TYR A 69 -20.64 -3.56 15.57
C TYR A 69 -19.61 -4.66 15.24
N ALA A 70 -19.65 -5.79 15.95
CA ALA A 70 -18.83 -6.97 15.78
C ALA A 70 -19.68 -8.20 15.41
N TYR A 71 -19.74 -9.21 16.28
CA TYR A 71 -20.39 -10.51 16.02
C TYR A 71 -21.75 -10.70 16.72
N GLY A 72 -22.24 -9.68 17.40
CA GLY A 72 -23.58 -9.63 17.99
C GLY A 72 -23.86 -10.75 18.99
N PRO A 73 -25.15 -11.10 19.18
CA PRO A 73 -25.58 -12.17 20.08
C PRO A 73 -25.11 -13.57 19.67
N GLN A 74 -24.66 -13.76 18.43
CA GLN A 74 -24.23 -15.06 17.93
C GLN A 74 -22.78 -15.39 18.31
N GLY A 75 -21.93 -14.38 18.47
CA GLY A 75 -20.48 -14.62 18.60
C GLY A 75 -19.88 -15.19 17.31
N SER A 76 -18.72 -15.84 17.41
CA SER A 76 -18.06 -16.47 16.25
C SER A 76 -17.17 -17.64 16.66
N GLY A 77 -17.57 -18.85 16.27
CA GLY A 77 -16.87 -20.09 16.60
C GLY A 77 -16.69 -20.25 18.11
N ASP A 78 -15.59 -20.88 18.51
CA ASP A 78 -15.29 -21.16 19.93
C ASP A 78 -14.48 -20.04 20.61
N LYS A 79 -14.03 -19.04 19.85
CA LYS A 79 -13.10 -18.00 20.32
C LYS A 79 -13.79 -16.69 20.72
N ILE A 80 -14.96 -16.40 20.14
CA ILE A 80 -15.66 -15.14 20.36
C ILE A 80 -17.05 -15.46 20.93
N PRO A 81 -17.29 -15.22 22.22
CA PRO A 81 -18.58 -15.53 22.83
C PRO A 81 -19.70 -14.59 22.36
N PRO A 82 -20.97 -14.98 22.55
CA PRO A 82 -22.13 -14.11 22.39
C PRO A 82 -21.96 -12.76 23.08
N ASN A 83 -22.35 -11.68 22.40
CA ASN A 83 -22.34 -10.31 22.93
C ASN A 83 -20.97 -9.78 23.39
N ALA A 84 -19.87 -10.40 22.97
CA ALA A 84 -18.52 -9.96 23.33
C ALA A 84 -18.20 -8.55 22.81
N THR A 85 -17.58 -7.74 23.66
CA THR A 85 -16.89 -6.52 23.23
C THR A 85 -15.45 -6.86 22.90
N LEU A 86 -14.98 -6.42 21.73
CA LEU A 86 -13.67 -6.75 21.20
C LEU A 86 -12.76 -5.52 21.25
N VAL A 87 -11.47 -5.77 21.40
CA VAL A 87 -10.43 -4.78 21.23
C VAL A 87 -9.56 -5.20 20.06
N PHE A 88 -9.33 -4.27 19.13
CA PHE A 88 -8.38 -4.47 18.03
C PHE A 88 -7.30 -3.41 18.09
N GLU A 89 -6.05 -3.83 18.00
CA GLU A 89 -4.93 -2.96 17.63
C GLU A 89 -4.68 -3.17 16.14
N VAL A 90 -4.79 -2.10 15.36
CA VAL A 90 -4.75 -2.12 13.90
C VAL A 90 -3.68 -1.15 13.41
N GLU A 91 -2.84 -1.60 12.49
CA GLU A 91 -1.87 -0.79 11.75
C GLU A 91 -2.27 -0.74 10.29
N LEU A 92 -2.59 0.45 9.77
CA LEU A 92 -2.94 0.64 8.36
C LEU A 92 -1.67 0.74 7.52
N LEU A 93 -1.39 -0.27 6.72
CA LEU A 93 -0.15 -0.35 5.94
C LEU A 93 -0.26 0.45 4.64
N ARG A 94 -1.31 0.19 3.86
CA ARG A 94 -1.51 0.72 2.50
C ARG A 94 -2.94 0.49 2.00
N TRP A 95 -3.31 1.19 0.92
CA TRP A 95 -4.55 0.95 0.19
C TRP A 95 -4.40 1.19 -1.31
N ASN A 96 -4.95 0.29 -2.13
CA ASN A 96 -4.80 0.28 -3.59
C ASN A 96 -3.33 0.30 -4.07
N GLU A 97 -2.39 -0.11 -3.23
CA GLU A 97 -0.97 -0.19 -3.57
C GLU A 97 -0.58 -1.64 -3.81
N LYS A 98 0.15 -1.85 -4.90
CA LYS A 98 0.77 -3.12 -5.23
C LYS A 98 2.20 -3.12 -4.75
N GLU A 99 2.59 -4.23 -4.16
CA GLU A 99 3.96 -4.49 -3.77
C GLU A 99 4.73 -5.03 -4.98
N VAL A 100 5.72 -4.26 -5.44
CA VAL A 100 6.49 -4.55 -6.67
C VAL A 100 7.71 -5.42 -6.34
N THR A 101 8.30 -5.22 -5.16
CA THR A 101 9.36 -6.05 -4.58
C THR A 101 8.82 -6.81 -3.38
N LEU A 102 9.19 -8.08 -3.23
CA LEU A 102 8.65 -8.96 -2.18
C LEU A 102 9.10 -8.59 -0.75
N ASP A 103 9.95 -7.58 -0.63
CA ASP A 103 10.51 -7.04 0.61
C ASP A 103 9.88 -5.69 1.00
N GLY A 104 8.85 -5.22 0.30
CA GLY A 104 8.20 -3.93 0.53
C GLY A 104 8.99 -2.71 0.06
N GLY A 105 10.20 -2.88 -0.47
CA GLY A 105 11.06 -1.77 -0.88
C GLY A 105 10.55 -0.94 -2.06
N VAL A 106 9.64 -1.48 -2.89
CA VAL A 106 8.98 -0.73 -3.96
C VAL A 106 7.48 -1.03 -3.95
N THR A 107 6.67 0.03 -3.90
CA THR A 107 5.22 -0.06 -4.05
C THR A 107 4.75 0.82 -5.20
N LEU A 108 3.64 0.42 -5.83
CA LEU A 108 3.00 1.14 -6.93
C LEU A 108 1.52 1.30 -6.64
N LYS A 109 1.05 2.54 -6.60
CA LYS A 109 -0.37 2.89 -6.50
C LYS A 109 -0.85 3.36 -7.88
N PRO A 110 -1.68 2.57 -8.60
CA PRO A 110 -2.26 3.02 -9.85
C PRO A 110 -3.09 4.29 -9.63
N LEU A 111 -2.97 5.24 -10.54
CA LEU A 111 -3.81 6.45 -10.54
C LEU A 111 -4.93 6.29 -11.58
N ASP A 112 -5.68 7.37 -11.83
CA ASP A 112 -6.94 7.32 -12.59
C ASP A 112 -6.80 6.82 -14.03
N LYS A 113 -5.63 7.01 -14.67
CA LYS A 113 -5.43 6.59 -16.05
C LYS A 113 -5.08 5.12 -16.10
N LYS A 114 -6.08 4.31 -16.44
CA LYS A 114 -5.88 2.90 -16.74
C LYS A 114 -5.15 2.77 -18.07
N GLY A 115 -4.00 2.10 -18.06
CA GLY A 115 -3.26 1.82 -19.28
C GLY A 115 -3.98 0.80 -20.16
N THR A 116 -3.57 0.76 -21.43
CA THR A 116 -4.14 -0.13 -22.45
C THR A 116 -3.15 -1.24 -22.81
N GLY A 117 -3.67 -2.30 -23.41
CA GLY A 117 -2.87 -3.45 -23.82
C GLY A 117 -2.67 -4.51 -22.73
N TRP A 118 -2.13 -5.64 -23.16
CA TRP A 118 -1.96 -6.83 -22.31
C TRP A 118 -0.53 -7.03 -21.81
N ARG A 119 0.47 -6.42 -22.48
CA ARG A 119 1.88 -6.54 -22.14
C ARG A 119 2.36 -5.36 -21.30
N HIS A 120 3.27 -5.66 -20.38
CA HIS A 120 4.11 -4.70 -19.67
C HIS A 120 5.43 -4.52 -20.42
N PRO A 121 6.09 -3.35 -20.37
CA PRO A 121 7.44 -3.19 -20.91
C PRO A 121 8.41 -4.23 -20.34
N ASP A 122 9.36 -4.69 -21.14
CA ASP A 122 10.50 -5.50 -20.69
C ASP A 122 11.74 -4.61 -20.55
N LYS A 123 12.78 -5.10 -19.85
CA LYS A 123 14.05 -4.39 -19.63
C LYS A 123 14.77 -4.03 -20.93
N ALA A 124 14.49 -4.72 -22.04
CA ALA A 124 15.07 -4.41 -23.34
C ALA A 124 14.31 -3.33 -24.11
N ASP A 125 13.12 -2.94 -23.66
CA ASP A 125 12.27 -1.98 -24.35
C ASP A 125 12.73 -0.54 -24.09
N GLU A 126 12.55 0.31 -25.10
CA GLU A 126 12.60 1.76 -24.93
C GLU A 126 11.19 2.26 -24.67
N VAL A 127 11.04 3.09 -23.63
CA VAL A 127 9.75 3.60 -23.18
C VAL A 127 9.74 5.12 -23.17
N PHE A 128 8.60 5.70 -23.54
CA PHE A 128 8.36 7.13 -23.31
C PHE A 128 7.79 7.32 -21.91
N VAL A 129 8.52 8.02 -21.05
CA VAL A 129 8.12 8.31 -19.67
C VAL A 129 8.10 9.80 -19.43
N ARG A 130 7.16 10.24 -18.59
CA ARG A 130 7.14 11.56 -17.98
C ARG A 130 7.02 11.37 -16.48
N TYR A 131 7.89 11.97 -15.70
CA TYR A 131 7.98 11.73 -14.26
C TYR A 131 8.32 13.01 -13.49
N THR A 132 7.93 13.00 -12.22
CA THR A 132 8.36 13.96 -11.20
C THR A 132 8.74 13.16 -9.97
N GLY A 133 10.02 13.16 -9.61
CA GLY A 133 10.54 12.53 -8.40
C GLY A 133 10.55 13.50 -7.23
N ARG A 134 10.01 13.07 -6.09
CA ARG A 134 9.91 13.87 -4.87
C ARG A 134 10.45 13.13 -3.66
N LEU A 135 11.05 13.87 -2.73
CA LEU A 135 11.36 13.38 -1.38
C LEU A 135 10.08 13.24 -0.55
N PRO A 136 10.10 12.49 0.58
CA PRO A 136 8.96 12.42 1.51
C PRO A 136 8.50 13.77 2.03
N THR A 137 9.37 14.78 2.03
CA THR A 137 9.07 16.18 2.39
C THR A 137 8.20 16.89 1.34
N GLY A 138 8.05 16.32 0.14
CA GLY A 138 7.35 16.90 -1.01
C GLY A 138 8.26 17.66 -1.98
N GLU A 139 9.53 17.87 -1.62
CA GLU A 139 10.55 18.53 -2.42
C GLU A 139 10.79 17.77 -3.74
N VAL A 140 10.77 18.48 -4.86
CA VAL A 140 11.08 17.91 -6.19
C VAL A 140 12.59 17.81 -6.33
N VAL A 141 13.09 16.61 -6.61
CA VAL A 141 14.54 16.36 -6.83
C VAL A 141 14.88 16.04 -8.27
N CYS A 142 13.90 15.58 -9.05
CA CYS A 142 14.05 15.37 -10.48
C CYS A 142 12.69 15.47 -11.19
N GLU A 143 12.68 15.96 -12.41
CA GLU A 143 11.48 16.06 -13.24
C GLU A 143 11.89 16.04 -14.71
N SER A 144 11.09 15.39 -15.56
CA SER A 144 11.23 15.43 -17.02
C SER A 144 10.48 16.64 -17.59
N GLU A 145 11.00 17.28 -18.63
CA GLU A 145 10.32 18.41 -19.30
C GLU A 145 9.05 17.95 -20.07
N GLY A 146 8.99 16.67 -20.43
CA GLY A 146 7.90 16.08 -21.18
C GLY A 146 7.99 14.55 -21.19
N PHE A 147 7.50 13.94 -22.27
CA PHE A 147 7.77 12.52 -22.49
C PHE A 147 9.16 12.36 -23.10
N GLU A 148 10.03 11.65 -22.40
CA GLU A 148 11.40 11.37 -22.81
C GLU A 148 11.56 9.88 -23.10
N LEU A 149 12.35 9.56 -24.12
CA LEU A 149 12.68 8.19 -24.47
C LEU A 149 13.74 7.67 -23.49
N VAL A 150 13.39 6.65 -22.71
CA VAL A 150 14.28 6.01 -21.75
C VAL A 150 14.45 4.54 -22.13
N LYS A 151 15.70 4.12 -22.25
CA LYS A 151 16.04 2.70 -22.34
C LYS A 151 16.12 2.12 -20.93
N LEU A 152 15.29 1.12 -20.65
CA LEU A 152 15.26 0.51 -19.33
C LEU A 152 16.55 -0.29 -19.08
N SER A 153 16.99 -0.33 -17.82
CA SER A 153 18.14 -1.11 -17.34
C SER A 153 19.46 -0.82 -18.09
N SER A 154 19.57 0.37 -18.71
CA SER A 154 20.82 0.85 -19.30
C SER A 154 21.59 1.74 -18.34
N GLU A 155 22.92 1.69 -18.44
CA GLU A 155 23.81 2.59 -17.72
C GLU A 155 23.48 4.06 -18.06
N GLY A 156 23.24 4.90 -17.05
CA GLY A 156 22.84 6.30 -17.24
C GLY A 156 21.33 6.55 -17.38
N SER A 157 20.48 5.56 -17.14
CA SER A 157 19.03 5.79 -17.01
C SER A 157 18.75 6.85 -15.95
N PRO A 158 17.87 7.83 -16.23
CA PRO A 158 17.50 8.85 -15.24
C PRO A 158 16.54 8.30 -14.17
N LEU A 159 16.02 7.08 -14.36
CA LEU A 159 15.08 6.44 -13.46
C LEU A 159 15.81 5.56 -12.44
N PRO A 160 15.41 5.60 -11.16
CA PRO A 160 15.83 4.61 -10.19
C PRO A 160 15.48 3.17 -10.58
N ALA A 161 16.30 2.21 -10.15
CA ALA A 161 16.08 0.79 -10.42
C ALA A 161 14.70 0.28 -9.93
N GLY A 162 14.20 0.82 -8.81
CA GLY A 162 12.87 0.52 -8.31
C GLY A 162 11.75 1.00 -9.22
N VAL A 163 11.90 2.19 -9.81
CA VAL A 163 10.95 2.76 -10.76
C VAL A 163 10.92 1.93 -12.04
N GLU A 164 12.08 1.58 -12.59
CA GLU A 164 12.15 0.69 -13.76
C GLU A 164 11.49 -0.66 -13.51
N LYS A 165 11.73 -1.25 -12.33
CA LYS A 165 11.11 -2.51 -11.94
C LYS A 165 9.58 -2.39 -11.86
N ALA A 166 9.06 -1.28 -11.33
CA ALA A 166 7.63 -1.02 -11.27
C ALA A 166 7.02 -0.83 -12.68
N ILE A 167 7.72 -0.14 -13.58
CA ILE A 167 7.33 -0.01 -14.99
C ILE A 167 7.19 -1.39 -15.63
N CYS A 168 8.21 -2.24 -15.50
CA CYS A 168 8.22 -3.56 -16.14
C CYS A 168 7.21 -4.55 -15.57
N LYS A 169 6.87 -4.44 -14.28
CA LYS A 169 5.98 -5.41 -13.62
C LYS A 169 4.51 -5.01 -13.67
N GLU A 170 4.19 -3.73 -13.56
CA GLU A 170 2.84 -3.29 -13.22
C GLU A 170 2.27 -2.25 -14.19
N MET A 171 3.10 -1.46 -14.86
CA MET A 171 2.63 -0.36 -15.71
C MET A 171 2.27 -0.83 -17.13
N LYS A 172 1.35 -0.10 -17.76
CA LYS A 172 0.87 -0.35 -19.12
C LYS A 172 0.93 0.92 -19.94
N LYS A 173 0.86 0.80 -21.27
CA LYS A 173 0.87 1.96 -22.16
C LYS A 173 -0.24 2.96 -21.76
N GLY A 174 0.15 4.19 -21.48
CA GLY A 174 -0.76 5.28 -21.10
C GLY A 174 -1.24 5.27 -19.65
N SER A 175 -0.78 4.33 -18.81
CA SER A 175 -1.10 4.36 -17.38
C SER A 175 -0.30 5.43 -16.65
N ASN A 176 -0.84 5.95 -15.55
CA ASN A 176 -0.08 6.70 -14.55
C ASN A 176 -0.17 6.01 -13.19
N ALA A 177 0.86 6.21 -12.37
CA ALA A 177 0.95 5.64 -11.04
C ALA A 177 1.81 6.51 -10.13
N LEU A 178 1.58 6.42 -8.83
CA LEU A 178 2.54 6.86 -7.81
C LEU A 178 3.42 5.65 -7.46
N ILE A 179 4.74 5.82 -7.53
CA ILE A 179 5.70 4.78 -7.19
C ILE A 179 6.49 5.26 -5.97
N THR A 180 6.50 4.46 -4.92
CA THR A 180 7.27 4.73 -3.70
C THR A 180 8.42 3.73 -3.63
N CYS A 181 9.65 4.23 -3.51
CA CYS A 181 10.85 3.42 -3.41
C CYS A 181 11.56 3.70 -2.08
N ALA A 182 11.96 2.65 -1.38
CA ALA A 182 12.94 2.71 -0.31
C ALA A 182 14.31 3.15 -0.87
N PRO A 183 15.19 3.75 -0.05
CA PRO A 183 16.47 4.32 -0.51
C PRO A 183 17.32 3.39 -1.39
N GLU A 184 17.39 2.11 -1.02
CA GLU A 184 18.11 1.03 -1.71
C GLU A 184 17.56 0.71 -3.11
N TYR A 185 16.30 1.07 -3.38
CA TYR A 185 15.66 0.94 -4.70
C TYR A 185 15.53 2.29 -5.43
N ALA A 186 15.89 3.39 -4.76
CA ALA A 186 15.94 4.73 -5.33
C ALA A 186 17.34 4.97 -5.95
N PHE A 187 18.02 6.03 -5.53
CA PHE A 187 19.38 6.38 -5.96
C PHE A 187 20.47 5.93 -4.96
N GLY A 188 20.12 5.15 -3.93
CA GLY A 188 21.02 4.79 -2.84
C GLY A 188 21.47 5.99 -1.99
N ASP A 189 22.49 5.78 -1.14
CA ASP A 189 23.04 6.80 -0.22
C ASP A 189 23.76 7.96 -0.94
N ALA A 190 24.10 7.78 -2.23
CA ALA A 190 24.84 8.77 -3.00
C ALA A 190 23.97 9.95 -3.49
N GLY A 191 22.64 9.79 -3.51
CA GLY A 191 21.70 10.82 -3.98
C GLY A 191 21.72 11.01 -5.50
N GLY A 192 20.55 10.95 -6.15
CA GLY A 192 20.38 11.20 -7.58
C GLY A 192 20.08 12.67 -7.84
N GLY A 193 21.06 13.55 -7.61
CA GLY A 193 21.00 14.93 -8.05
C GLY A 193 21.65 15.11 -9.42
N PRO A 194 21.13 16.01 -10.30
CA PRO A 194 21.82 16.37 -11.53
C PRO A 194 23.08 17.17 -11.17
N GLY A 195 24.20 16.47 -10.94
CA GLY A 195 25.46 17.09 -10.56
C GLY A 195 26.51 16.17 -9.93
N GLY A 196 26.20 14.90 -9.65
CA GLY A 196 27.16 13.92 -9.14
C GLY A 196 28.00 13.26 -10.24
N LYS A 197 28.90 13.99 -10.87
CA LYS A 197 30.12 13.45 -11.48
C LYS A 197 31.31 14.29 -11.04
#